data_AF-A0A380TGJ5-F1
#
_entry.id   AF-A0A380TGJ5-F1
#
_cell.length_a   1.000
_cell.length_b   1.000
_cell.length_c   1.000
_cell.angle_alpha   90.00
_cell.angle_beta   90.00
_cell.angle_gamma   90.00
#
_symmetry.space_group_name_H-M   'P 1'
#
loop_
_entity.id
_entity.type
_entity.pdbx_description
1 polymer ?
#
loop_
_entity_poly.entity_id
_entity_poly.type
_entity_poly.pdbx_seq_one_letter_code
_entity_poly.pdbx_strand_id
1 'polypeptide(L)'
;MSLKEEIEKRHAAEEYVPCHEAGSNPRTLTLEWRTGKRRTLPWARLIDATLEDGELLLSFTGREVTFYGLILGGLLDAVVEYRLEKVWELPADYRPSADLKRPCVSKIEVSESEC
;
A
#
# COMPACT_ATOMS: atom_id res chain seq x y z
N MET A 1 -20.98 -14.76 -7.44
CA MET A 1 -19.76 -14.66 -8.26
C MET A 1 -18.69 -14.14 -7.33
N SER A 2 -17.84 -15.03 -6.82
CA SER A 2 -16.93 -14.71 -5.71
C SER A 2 -15.67 -14.04 -6.25
N LEU A 3 -15.21 -12.96 -5.60
CA LEU A 3 -13.94 -12.30 -5.90
C LEU A 3 -12.76 -13.28 -5.96
N LYS A 4 -12.87 -14.35 -5.17
CA LYS A 4 -11.91 -15.44 -5.08
C LYS A 4 -11.73 -16.18 -6.42
N GLU A 5 -12.83 -16.41 -7.15
CA GLU A 5 -12.78 -17.08 -8.46
C GLU A 5 -12.10 -16.21 -9.53
N GLU A 6 -12.26 -14.88 -9.44
CA GLU A 6 -11.62 -13.95 -10.38
C GLU A 6 -10.11 -13.84 -10.16
N ILE A 7 -9.66 -13.95 -8.90
CA ILE A 7 -8.25 -13.93 -8.51
C ILE A 7 -7.54 -15.23 -8.94
N GLU A 8 -8.16 -16.39 -8.69
CA GLU A 8 -7.59 -17.68 -9.08
C GLU A 8 -7.45 -17.80 -10.60
N LYS A 9 -8.42 -17.27 -11.35
CA LYS A 9 -8.40 -17.31 -12.82
C LYS A 9 -7.30 -16.44 -13.43
N ARG A 10 -6.91 -15.35 -12.76
CA ARG A 10 -5.79 -14.49 -13.20
C ARG A 10 -4.44 -15.07 -12.84
N HIS A 11 -4.32 -15.69 -11.66
CA HIS A 11 -3.13 -16.43 -11.26
C HIS A 11 -2.81 -17.58 -12.24
N ALA A 12 -3.83 -18.26 -12.75
CA ALA A 12 -3.66 -19.33 -13.74
C ALA A 12 -3.27 -18.81 -15.14
N ALA A 13 -3.41 -17.52 -15.42
CA ALA A 13 -3.08 -16.90 -16.71
C ALA A 13 -1.67 -16.28 -16.75
N GLU A 14 -0.95 -16.20 -15.62
CA GLU A 14 0.45 -15.77 -15.59
C GLU A 14 1.37 -16.95 -15.96
N GLU A 15 1.56 -17.12 -17.27
CA GLU A 15 2.58 -18.00 -17.83
C GLU A 15 3.97 -17.47 -17.44
N TYR A 16 4.81 -18.34 -16.89
CA TYR A 16 6.15 -18.04 -16.37
C TYR A 16 7.07 -17.48 -17.47
N VAL A 17 7.41 -16.18 -17.41
CA VAL A 17 8.33 -15.53 -18.34
C VAL A 17 9.73 -15.42 -17.72
N PRO A 18 10.80 -15.86 -18.41
CA PRO A 18 12.15 -15.85 -17.85
C PRO A 18 12.71 -14.43 -17.73
N CYS A 19 13.58 -14.25 -16.74
CA CYS A 19 14.21 -13.00 -16.36
C CYS A 19 14.99 -12.38 -17.54
N HIS A 20 14.41 -11.39 -18.22
CA HIS A 20 15.13 -10.52 -19.14
C HIS A 20 14.89 -9.06 -18.76
N GLU A 21 15.98 -8.28 -18.81
CA GLU A 21 16.04 -6.87 -18.48
C GLU A 21 15.16 -6.02 -19.43
N ALA A 22 14.72 -4.87 -18.91
CA ALA A 22 13.96 -3.79 -19.54
C ALA A 22 12.42 -3.94 -19.59
N GLY A 23 11.73 -3.06 -18.86
CA GLY A 23 10.52 -2.43 -19.40
C GLY A 23 9.25 -2.43 -18.55
N SER A 24 9.21 -3.08 -17.38
CA SER A 24 8.03 -3.01 -16.51
C SER A 24 8.48 -2.92 -15.07
N ASN A 25 8.58 -1.69 -14.53
CA ASN A 25 8.75 -1.52 -13.09
C ASN A 25 7.57 -2.22 -12.42
N PRO A 26 7.78 -3.28 -11.62
CA PRO A 26 6.68 -3.85 -10.86
C PRO A 26 6.09 -2.70 -10.05
N ARG A 27 4.79 -2.43 -10.22
CA ARG A 27 4.15 -1.35 -9.48
C ARG A 27 4.41 -1.63 -8.00
N THR A 28 5.08 -0.69 -7.34
CA THR A 28 5.52 -0.85 -5.96
C THR A 28 5.06 0.35 -5.15
N LEU A 29 4.75 0.07 -3.90
CA LEU A 29 4.50 1.07 -2.88
C LEU A 29 5.81 1.34 -2.14
N THR A 30 6.29 2.57 -2.21
CA THR A 30 7.44 3.02 -1.42
C THR A 30 6.97 3.73 -0.16
N LEU A 31 7.33 3.17 0.98
CA LEU A 31 7.14 3.74 2.30
C LEU A 31 8.41 4.50 2.70
N GLU A 32 8.26 5.76 3.11
CA GLU A 32 9.34 6.57 3.64
C GLU A 32 8.99 7.03 5.06
N TRP A 33 9.89 6.77 6.01
CA TRP A 33 9.76 7.24 7.39
C TRP A 33 10.53 8.54 7.58
N ARG A 34 10.22 9.27 8.65
CA ARG A 34 10.97 10.48 8.99
C ARG A 34 12.44 10.24 9.29
N THR A 35 12.78 9.04 9.76
CA THR A 35 14.16 8.63 10.02
C THR A 35 14.99 8.51 8.74
N GLY A 36 14.39 8.67 7.56
CA GLY A 36 15.02 8.42 6.26
C GLY A 36 15.04 6.94 5.88
N LYS A 37 14.50 6.06 6.75
CA LYS A 37 14.26 4.66 6.39
C LYS A 37 13.28 4.62 5.21
N ARG A 38 13.54 3.71 4.28
CA ARG A 38 12.67 3.43 3.13
C ARG A 38 12.41 1.94 3.05
N ARG A 39 11.20 1.58 2.61
CA ARG A 39 10.82 0.20 2.34
C ARG A 39 9.94 0.18 1.12
N THR A 40 10.22 -0.73 0.21
CA THR A 40 9.45 -0.89 -1.02
C THR A 40 8.68 -2.21 -0.94
N LEU A 41 7.39 -2.17 -1.26
CA LEU A 41 6.47 -3.30 -1.22
C LEU A 41 5.86 -3.49 -2.60
N PRO A 42 5.97 -4.68 -3.22
CA PRO A 42 5.36 -4.93 -4.51
C PRO A 42 3.85 -5.08 -4.39
N TRP A 43 3.09 -4.35 -5.22
CA TRP A 43 1.62 -4.44 -5.25
C TRP A 43 1.14 -5.86 -5.59
N ALA A 44 1.93 -6.62 -6.35
CA ALA A 44 1.65 -8.03 -6.65
C ALA A 44 1.58 -8.95 -5.42
N ARG A 45 2.02 -8.48 -4.24
CA ARG A 45 1.93 -9.22 -2.98
C ARG A 45 0.85 -8.69 -2.04
N LEU A 46 0.04 -7.72 -2.47
CA LEU A 46 -1.07 -7.23 -1.68
C LEU A 46 -2.14 -8.32 -1.61
N ILE A 47 -2.53 -8.67 -0.40
CA ILE A 47 -3.59 -9.63 -0.08
C ILE A 47 -4.90 -8.89 0.16
N ASP A 48 -4.86 -7.85 1.00
CA ASP A 48 -6.03 -7.10 1.41
C ASP A 48 -5.70 -5.65 1.76
N ALA A 49 -6.71 -4.78 1.72
CA ALA A 49 -6.61 -3.38 2.09
C ALA A 49 -7.90 -2.94 2.78
N THR A 50 -7.80 -2.56 4.05
CA THR A 50 -8.97 -2.27 4.89
C THR A 50 -8.77 -0.95 5.64
N LEU A 51 -9.83 -0.16 5.75
CA LEU A 51 -9.85 1.08 6.53
C LEU A 51 -10.73 0.85 7.77
N GLU A 52 -10.10 0.71 8.94
CA GLU A 52 -10.74 0.44 10.22
C GLU A 52 -10.34 1.49 11.24
N ASP A 53 -11.29 2.00 12.03
CA ASP A 53 -11.04 2.98 13.09
C ASP A 53 -10.24 4.25 12.70
N GLY A 54 -10.25 4.60 11.40
CA GLY A 54 -9.48 5.74 10.87
C GLY A 54 -8.02 5.40 10.52
N GLU A 55 -7.67 4.12 10.53
CA GLU A 55 -6.36 3.56 10.20
C GLU A 55 -6.49 2.78 8.88
N LEU A 56 -5.50 2.92 8.00
CA LEU A 56 -5.47 2.19 6.75
C LEU A 56 -4.48 1.03 6.88
N LEU A 57 -5.01 -0.19 6.89
CA LEU A 57 -4.25 -1.43 6.94
C LEU A 57 -4.08 -1.98 5.52
N LEU A 58 -2.83 -2.24 5.13
CA LEU A 58 -2.50 -2.98 3.92
C LEU A 58 -1.81 -4.29 4.30
N SER A 59 -2.43 -5.40 3.96
CA SER A 59 -1.91 -6.73 4.21
C SER A 59 -1.18 -7.22 2.97
N PHE A 60 0.12 -7.46 3.08
CA PHE A 60 0.96 -8.07 2.06
C PHE A 60 1.36 -9.49 2.50
N THR A 61 1.81 -10.32 1.56
CA THR A 61 2.37 -11.64 1.89
C THR A 61 3.52 -11.52 2.90
N GLY A 62 3.26 -11.98 4.13
CA GLY A 62 4.19 -12.00 5.27
C GLY A 62 4.42 -10.64 5.94
N ARG A 63 3.66 -9.59 5.61
CA ARG A 63 3.83 -8.25 6.18
C ARG A 63 2.52 -7.48 6.21
N GLU A 64 2.29 -6.75 7.28
CA GLU A 64 1.20 -5.78 7.38
C GLU A 64 1.76 -4.38 7.50
N VAL A 65 1.10 -3.44 6.83
CA VAL A 65 1.42 -2.02 6.88
C VAL A 65 0.22 -1.29 7.43
N THR A 66 0.38 -0.60 8.55
CA THR A 66 -0.67 0.25 9.10
C THR A 66 -0.28 1.70 8.94
N PHE A 67 -1.15 2.47 8.28
CA PHE A 67 -1.05 3.91 8.19
C PHE A 67 -1.97 4.55 9.20
N TYR A 68 -1.42 5.49 9.95
CA TYR A 68 -2.16 6.35 10.87
C TYR A 68 -2.17 7.76 10.32
N GLY A 69 -3.27 8.49 10.51
CA GLY A 69 -3.34 9.86 10.03
C GLY A 69 -4.75 10.38 9.84
N LEU A 70 -4.89 11.32 8.91
CA LEU A 70 -6.13 12.01 8.62
C LEU A 70 -6.52 11.81 7.16
N ILE A 71 -7.82 11.64 6.93
CA ILE A 71 -8.40 11.55 5.57
C ILE A 71 -7.79 10.37 4.78
N LEU A 72 -7.40 9.28 5.47
CA LEU A 72 -6.77 8.12 4.85
C LEU A 72 -7.68 7.39 3.85
N GLY A 73 -9.00 7.55 3.97
CA GLY A 73 -9.94 7.02 2.97
C GLY A 73 -9.65 7.52 1.55
N GLY A 74 -9.06 8.71 1.39
CA GLY A 74 -8.63 9.22 0.09
C GLY A 74 -7.45 8.47 -0.54
N LEU A 75 -6.76 7.62 0.22
CA LEU A 75 -5.73 6.71 -0.31
C LEU A 75 -6.32 5.39 -0.78
N LEU A 76 -7.51 5.00 -0.32
CA LEU A 76 -8.10 3.68 -0.57
C LEU A 76 -8.34 3.46 -2.08
N ASP A 77 -8.89 4.45 -2.78
CA ASP A 77 -9.07 4.38 -4.24
C ASP A 77 -7.73 4.18 -4.97
N ALA A 78 -6.68 4.89 -4.53
CA ALA A 78 -5.35 4.78 -5.12
C ALA A 78 -4.66 3.44 -4.82
N VAL A 79 -4.97 2.83 -3.67
CA VAL A 79 -4.52 1.47 -3.30
C VAL A 79 -5.23 0.44 -4.17
N VAL A 80 -6.55 0.52 -4.31
CA VAL A 80 -7.38 -0.39 -5.12
C VAL A 80 -6.97 -0.36 -6.60
N GLU A 81 -6.61 0.82 -7.12
CA GLU A 81 -6.13 0.97 -8.50
C GLU A 81 -4.63 0.62 -8.68
N TYR A 82 -3.92 0.24 -7.61
CA TYR A 82 -2.46 0.05 -7.58
C TYR A 82 -1.71 1.25 -8.16
N ARG A 83 -2.17 2.47 -7.85
CA ARG A 83 -1.60 3.74 -8.33
C ARG A 83 -0.82 4.49 -7.26
N LEU A 84 -0.92 4.07 -6.01
CA LEU A 84 -0.17 4.68 -4.92
C LEU A 84 1.30 4.26 -5.00
N GLU A 85 2.16 5.16 -5.48
CA GLU A 85 3.59 4.89 -5.70
C GLU A 85 4.44 5.15 -4.46
N LYS A 86 4.10 6.20 -3.70
CA LYS A 86 4.88 6.62 -2.53
C LYS A 86 3.99 7.16 -1.42
N VAL A 87 4.27 6.74 -0.19
CA VAL A 87 3.71 7.30 1.04
C VAL A 87 4.85 7.76 1.93
N TRP A 88 4.73 8.96 2.47
CA TRP A 88 5.72 9.53 3.37
C TRP A 88 5.09 9.88 4.71
N GLU A 89 5.77 9.51 5.79
CA GLU A 89 5.44 9.90 7.16
C GLU A 89 5.69 11.40 7.38
N LEU A 90 4.61 12.16 7.57
CA LEU A 90 4.65 13.60 7.83
C LEU A 90 4.95 13.90 9.30
N PRO A 91 5.52 15.08 9.63
CA PRO A 91 5.74 15.60 11.00
C PRO A 91 4.51 15.51 11.92
N ALA A 92 4.70 15.34 13.24
CA ALA A 92 3.56 15.20 14.18
C ALA A 92 2.89 16.55 14.38
N ASP A 93 3.68 17.62 14.27
CA ASP A 93 3.25 19.00 14.24
C ASP A 93 2.75 19.44 12.85
N TYR A 94 2.76 18.54 11.85
CA TYR A 94 2.17 18.84 10.56
C TYR A 94 0.66 18.95 10.73
N ARG A 95 0.18 20.19 10.68
CA ARG A 95 -1.24 20.48 10.64
C ARG A 95 -1.65 20.72 9.20
N PRO A 96 -2.36 19.78 8.56
CA PRO A 96 -2.97 20.08 7.28
C PRO A 96 -3.89 21.29 7.46
N SER A 97 -3.83 22.24 6.53
CA SER A 97 -4.79 23.35 6.49
C SER A 97 -6.21 22.78 6.46
N ALA A 98 -7.20 23.46 7.06
CA ALA A 98 -8.58 22.98 7.09
C ALA A 98 -9.16 22.72 5.68
N ASP A 99 -8.65 23.40 4.66
CA ASP A 99 -9.01 23.25 3.25
C ASP A 99 -8.31 22.08 2.52
N LEU A 100 -7.29 21.47 3.14
CA LEU A 100 -6.53 20.37 2.56
C LEU A 100 -7.28 19.05 2.77
N LYS A 101 -8.19 18.74 1.83
CA LYS A 101 -8.83 17.42 1.69
C LYS A 101 -7.87 16.30 1.25
N ARG A 102 -6.56 16.45 1.47
CA ARG A 102 -5.56 15.46 1.05
C ARG A 102 -5.28 14.50 2.21
N PRO A 103 -5.09 13.21 1.91
CA PRO A 103 -4.68 12.24 2.91
C PRO A 103 -3.34 12.64 3.52
N CYS A 104 -3.25 12.56 4.83
CA CYS A 104 -2.05 12.89 5.60
C CYS A 104 -1.69 11.68 6.46
N VAL A 105 -0.48 11.16 6.29
CA VAL A 105 0.03 10.00 7.05
C VAL A 105 0.97 10.52 8.13
N SER A 106 0.60 10.36 9.40
CA SER A 106 1.38 10.80 10.56
C SER A 106 2.35 9.75 11.07
N LYS A 107 2.03 8.47 10.87
CA LYS A 107 2.83 7.32 11.31
C LYS A 107 2.66 6.17 10.33
N ILE A 108 3.75 5.43 10.09
CA ILE A 108 3.75 4.19 9.32
C ILE A 108 4.28 3.08 10.21
N GLU A 109 3.48 2.04 10.46
CA GLU A 109 3.91 0.82 11.14
C GLU A 109 3.98 -0.32 10.15
N VAL A 110 5.01 -1.16 10.30
CA VAL A 110 5.14 -2.37 9.49
C VAL A 110 5.44 -3.52 10.43
N SER A 111 4.51 -4.46 10.47
CA SER A 111 4.60 -5.68 11.25
C SER A 111 4.90 -6.86 10.33
N GLU A 112 5.59 -7.87 10.84
CA GLU A 112 5.70 -9.14 10.15
C GLU A 112 4.44 -9.95 10.49
N SER A 113 3.67 -10.30 9.47
CA SER A 113 2.48 -11.14 9.65
C SER A 113 2.96 -12.58 9.57
N GLU A 114 2.83 -13.32 10.67
CA GLU A 114 3.09 -14.75 10.66
C GLU A 114 2.08 -15.43 9.73
N CYS A 115 2.58 -16.18 8.74
CA CYS A 115 1.75 -16.94 7.80
C CYS A 115 1.11 -18.16 8.46
#